data_AF-A0A1X1UJK6-F1
#
_entry.id   AF-A0A1X1UJK6-F1
#
_cell.length_a   1.000
_cell.length_b   1.000
_cell.length_c   1.000
_cell.angle_alpha   90.00
_cell.angle_beta   90.00
_cell.angle_gamma   90.00
#
_symmetry.space_group_name_H-M   'P 1'
#
loop_
_entity.id
_entity.type
_entity.pdbx_description
1 polymer ?
#
loop_
_entity_poly.entity_id
_entity_poly.type
_entity_poly.pdbx_seq_one_letter_code
_entity_poly.pdbx_strand_id
1 'polypeptide(L)' 'MFVIRLLDGEEVHASDGDKLSINHDTGVLSVSRVDGFEEVTTHYSPSAWGSVTHRVKEPVVRPSLVATKR' A
#
# COMPACT_ATOMS: atom_id res chain seq x y z
N MET A 1 -1.84 -1.59 5.11
CA MET A 1 -2.66 -2.74 4.66
C MET A 1 -3.53 -2.29 3.52
N PHE A 2 -3.50 -2.96 2.37
CA PHE A 2 -4.28 -2.60 1.20
C PHE A 2 -5.02 -3.80 0.59
N VAL A 3 -6.03 -3.51 -0.24
CA VAL A 3 -6.73 -4.49 -1.07
C VAL A 3 -6.79 -3.95 -2.49
N ILE A 4 -6.39 -4.76 -3.46
CA ILE A 4 -6.47 -4.44 -4.89
C ILE A 4 -7.61 -5.28 -5.46
N ARG A 5 -8.52 -4.63 -6.17
CA ARG A 5 -9.57 -5.31 -6.95
C ARG A 5 -9.12 -5.38 -8.39
N LEU A 6 -8.95 -6.59 -8.90
CA LEU A 6 -8.66 -6.84 -10.29
C LEU A 6 -9.93 -6.80 -11.14
N LEU A 7 -9.78 -6.56 -12.44
CA LEU A 7 -10.92 -6.42 -13.35
C LEU A 7 -11.58 -7.76 -13.68
N ASP A 8 -10.85 -8.86 -13.53
CA ASP A 8 -11.36 -10.24 -13.63
C ASP A 8 -12.21 -10.65 -12.41
N GLY A 9 -12.22 -9.84 -11.35
CA GLY A 9 -12.99 -10.10 -10.13
C GLY A 9 -12.16 -10.66 -8.97
N GLU A 10 -10.88 -10.98 -9.19
CA GLU A 10 -9.96 -11.38 -8.11
C GLU A 10 -9.61 -10.21 -7.19
N GLU A 11 -9.41 -10.52 -5.91
CA GLU A 11 -8.96 -9.55 -4.90
C GLU A 11 -7.58 -9.94 -4.37
N VAL A 12 -6.63 -9.02 -4.46
CA VAL A 12 -5.28 -9.19 -3.91
C VAL A 12 -5.21 -8.50 -2.56
N HIS A 13 -4.92 -9.29 -1.52
CA HIS A 13 -4.83 -8.81 -0.15
C HIS A 13 -3.38 -8.60 0.27
N ALA A 14 -3.10 -7.43 0.85
CA ALA A 14 -1.79 -7.14 1.43
C ALA A 14 -1.54 -7.99 2.68
N SER A 15 -0.34 -8.54 2.76
CA SER A 15 0.24 -9.11 3.98
C SER A 15 0.94 -8.02 4.80
N ASP A 16 1.32 -8.35 6.05
CA ASP A 16 2.10 -7.44 6.88
C ASP A 16 3.50 -7.23 6.24
N GLY A 17 3.94 -5.97 6.14
CA GLY A 17 5.19 -5.61 5.46
C GLY A 17 5.09 -5.41 3.94
N ASP A 18 3.98 -5.79 3.29
CA ASP A 18 3.80 -5.53 1.85
C ASP A 18 3.78 -4.03 1.56
N LYS A 19 4.49 -3.63 0.51
CA LYS A 19 4.54 -2.25 0.03
C LYS A 19 3.81 -2.12 -1.31
N LEU A 20 2.90 -1.16 -1.37
CA LEU A 20 2.20 -0.79 -2.59
C LEU A 20 2.75 0.52 -3.14
N SER A 21 2.95 0.58 -4.45
CA SER A 21 3.24 1.82 -5.18
C SER A 21 2.42 1.87 -6.47
N ILE A 22 2.03 3.07 -6.89
CA ILE A 22 1.36 3.30 -8.17
C ILE A 22 2.23 4.26 -8.97
N ASN A 23 2.61 3.85 -10.18
CA ASN A 23 3.22 4.78 -11.12
C ASN A 23 2.11 5.65 -11.72
N HIS A 24 2.09 6.92 -11.35
CA HIS A 24 1.05 7.86 -11.80
C HIS A 24 1.16 8.28 -13.27
N ASP A 25 2.31 8.05 -13.90
CA ASP A 25 2.51 8.33 -15.33
C ASP A 25 1.93 7.20 -16.20
N THR A 26 2.15 5.95 -15.79
CA THR A 26 1.75 4.77 -16.58
C THR A 26 0.49 4.08 -16.06
N GLY A 27 0.06 4.36 -14.83
CA GLY A 27 -1.01 3.65 -14.13
C GLY A 27 -0.63 2.23 -13.68
N VAL A 28 0.63 1.82 -13.82
CA VAL A 28 1.10 0.50 -13.37
C VAL A 28 1.13 0.47 -11.85
N LEU A 29 0.54 -0.56 -11.28
CA LEU A 29 0.51 -0.81 -9.85
C LEU A 29 1.54 -1.87 -9.49
N SER A 30 2.38 -1.60 -8.50
CA SER A 30 3.44 -2.49 -8.04
C SER A 30 3.23 -2.89 -6.59
N VAL A 31 3.30 -4.18 -6.31
CA VAL A 31 3.29 -4.75 -4.97
C VAL A 31 4.62 -5.43 -4.70
N SER A 32 5.35 -4.95 -3.71
CA SER A 32 6.60 -5.56 -3.24
C SER A 32 6.34 -6.29 -1.93
N ARG A 33 6.67 -7.59 -1.90
CA ARG A 33 6.57 -8.46 -0.73
C ARG A 33 7.97 -8.94 -0.35
N VAL A 34 8.30 -8.80 0.93
CA VAL A 34 9.54 -9.33 1.51
C VAL A 34 9.19 -10.56 2.35
N ASP A 35 9.74 -11.72 1.98
CA ASP A 35 9.61 -12.96 2.73
C ASP A 35 11.02 -13.46 3.13
N GLY A 36 11.38 -13.22 4.38
CA GLY A 36 12.73 -13.50 4.88
C GLY A 36 13.80 -12.68 4.16
N PHE A 37 14.51 -13.30 3.22
CA PHE A 37 15.59 -12.69 2.43
C PHE A 37 15.20 -12.45 0.96
N GLU A 38 14.02 -12.91 0.54
CA GLU A 38 13.54 -12.77 -0.83
C GLU A 38 12.58 -11.58 -0.95
N GLU A 39 12.77 -10.75 -1.98
CA GLU A 39 11.85 -9.67 -2.34
C GLU A 39 11.20 -10.00 -3.69
N VAL A 40 9.88 -10.16 -3.69
CA VAL A 40 9.09 -10.37 -4.90
C VAL A 40 8.29 -9.11 -5.19
N THR A 41 8.53 -8.50 -6.36
CA THR A 41 7.73 -7.38 -6.84
C THR A 41 6.83 -7.80 -8.00
N THR A 42 5.52 -7.75 -7.77
CA THR A 42 4.49 -8.04 -8.79
C THR A 42 3.98 -6.74 -9.39
N HIS A 43 3.85 -6.70 -10.71
CA HIS A 43 3.37 -5.54 -11.47
C HIS A 43 2.02 -5.85 -12.10
N TYR A 44 1.06 -4.93 -11.93
CA TYR A 44 -0.28 -5.00 -12.49
C TYR A 44 -0.47 -3.84 -13.46
N SER A 45 -0.78 -4.17 -14.71
CA SER A 45 -1.07 -3.17 -15.75
C SER A 45 -2.38 -2.41 -15.44
N PRO A 46 -2.57 -1.18 -15.94
CA PRO A 46 -3.81 -0.42 -15.76
C PRO A 46 -5.07 -1.15 -16.23
N SER A 47 -4.92 -2.05 -17.19
CA SER A 47 -6.00 -2.90 -17.72
C SER A 47 -6.24 -4.18 -16.92
N ALA A 48 -5.49 -4.40 -15.83
CA ALA A 48 -5.63 -5.58 -14.97
C ALA A 48 -6.28 -5.23 -13.62
N TRP A 49 -6.13 -3.99 -13.12
CA TRP A 49 -6.68 -3.57 -11.83
C TRP A 49 -7.73 -2.47 -11.97
N GLY A 50 -8.77 -2.53 -11.14
CA GLY A 50 -9.87 -1.57 -11.15
C GLY A 50 -9.82 -0.56 -10.01
N SER A 51 -9.55 -1.01 -8.78
CA SER A 51 -9.49 -0.10 -7.63
C SER A 51 -8.54 -0.60 -6.55
N VAL A 52 -8.05 0.35 -5.73
CA VAL A 52 -7.17 0.08 -4.62
C VAL A 52 -7.72 0.76 -3.38
N THR A 53 -7.85 -0.01 -2.31
CA THR A 53 -8.12 0.54 -0.97
C THR A 53 -6.86 0.45 -0.14
N HIS A 54 -6.29 1.58 0.27
CA HIS A 54 -5.13 1.60 1.17
C HIS A 54 -5.54 2.07 2.57
N ARG A 55 -5.44 1.17 3.55
CA ARG A 55 -5.64 1.50 4.96
C ARG A 55 -4.29 1.80 5.59
N VAL A 56 -4.03 3.09 5.77
CA VAL A 56 -2.92 3.59 6.59
C VAL A 56 -3.34 3.46 8.05
N LYS A 57 -2.67 2.59 8.82
CA LYS A 57 -2.72 2.66 10.29
C LYS A 57 -1.80 3.82 10.66
N GLU A 58 -2.33 5.03 10.76
CA GLU A 58 -1.55 6.11 11.34
C GLU A 58 -1.21 5.75 12.80
N PRO A 59 0.05 5.85 13.23
CA PRO A 59 0.31 6.02 14.65
C PRO A 59 -0.27 7.38 15.01
N VAL A 60 -1.23 7.42 15.94
CA VAL A 60 -1.70 8.68 16.52
C VAL A 60 -0.51 9.36 17.18
N VAL A 61 0.15 10.25 16.46
CA VAL A 61 1.15 11.16 17.03
C VAL A 61 0.35 12.17 17.85
N ARG A 62 0.21 11.89 19.15
CA ARG A 62 -0.31 12.90 20.08
C ARG A 62 0.65 14.08 20.02
N PRO A 63 0.18 15.31 19.70
CA PRO A 63 1.06 16.48 19.83
C PRO A 63 1.46 16.58 21.29
N SER A 64 2.77 16.48 21.56
CA SER A 64 3.32 16.80 22.87
C SER A 64 3.06 18.28 23.12
N LEU A 65 2.09 18.58 24.00
CA LEU A 65 1.85 19.92 24.50
C LEU A 65 3.10 20.36 25.27
N VAL A 66 4.01 21.05 24.60
CA VAL A 66 5.12 21.74 25.27
C VAL A 66 4.48 22.91 26.00
N ALA A 67 4.31 22.76 27.31
CA ALA A 67 3.84 23.83 28.17
C ALA A 67 4.87 24.97 28.15
N THR A 68 4.55 26.06 27.47
CA THR A 68 5.24 27.34 27.67
C THR A 68 4.93 27.81 29.08
N LYS A 69 5.88 27.66 30.01
CA LYS A 69 5.91 28.43 31.25
C LYS A 69 6.20 29.88 30.88
N ARG A 70 5.27 30.79 31.21
CA ARG A 70 5.50 32.23 31.33
C ARG A 70 6.05 32.55 32.71
#